data_AF-A0A317RI28-F1
#
_entry.id   AF-A0A317RI28-F1
#
_cell.length_a   1.000
_cell.length_b   1.000
_cell.length_c   1.000
_cell.angle_alpha   90.00
_cell.angle_beta   90.00
_cell.angle_gamma   90.00
#
_symmetry.space_group_name_H-M   'P 1'
#
loop_
_entity.id
_entity.type
_entity.pdbx_description
1 polymer ?
#
loop_
_entity_poly.entity_id
_entity_poly.type
_entity_poly.pdbx_seq_one_letter_code
_entity_poly.pdbx_strand_id
1 'polypeptide(L)'
;MHFGVAFLLALAAASALKWWLDFPRPHAVLGAAVHVIGAVELHYSLPSGHATYAALVAAALWPLLAWRGRGCLLMYAALVGWSRMAAGMHFPGDVLAGWGLGLGCTVLSRWLISFATAARAKGLLAPALPWYGVAAAAVAADQAAKLSIERAFVYGKQVEITPFFNLVHVLNPGAAFSFLAGASGWQRYFFITLGLLVAVWLIRQLKQTLPRFEAVGYSLILGGALGNVVDRLLRGQVVDFLDFHWQGMHWPAFNLADVAISIGVGCLIARFLEIRDKGNKGRLLSG
;
A
#
# COMPACT_ATOMS: atom_id res chain seq x y z
N MET A 1 -13.02 19.19 -1.66
CA MET A 1 -12.54 17.82 -1.96
C MET A 1 -11.01 17.71 -1.97
N HIS A 2 -10.26 18.59 -2.65
CA HIS A 2 -8.78 18.51 -2.70
C HIS A 2 -8.05 18.61 -1.35
N PHE A 3 -8.53 19.47 -0.45
CA PHE A 3 -7.89 19.68 0.85
C PHE A 3 -7.82 18.40 1.70
N GLY A 4 -8.89 17.60 1.77
CA GLY A 4 -8.91 16.36 2.54
C GLY A 4 -7.88 15.34 2.05
N VAL A 5 -7.75 15.17 0.74
CA VAL A 5 -6.74 14.28 0.15
C VAL A 5 -5.33 14.81 0.39
N ALA A 6 -5.11 16.12 0.20
CA ALA A 6 -3.81 16.75 0.49
C ALA A 6 -3.40 16.61 1.95
N PHE A 7 -4.36 16.77 2.88
CA PHE A 7 -4.15 16.62 4.31
C PHE A 7 -3.75 15.19 4.68
N LEU A 8 -4.47 14.18 4.19
CA LEU A 8 -4.14 12.78 4.43
C LEU A 8 -2.76 12.40 3.86
N LEU A 9 -2.45 12.86 2.65
CA LEU A 9 -1.12 12.65 2.04
C LEU A 9 -0.02 13.29 2.89
N ALA A 10 -0.21 14.52 3.35
CA ALA A 10 0.78 15.21 4.17
C ALA A 10 0.92 14.58 5.56
N LEU A 11 -0.17 14.14 6.19
CA LEU A 11 -0.15 13.44 7.46
C LEU A 11 0.64 12.13 7.36
N ALA A 12 0.34 11.32 6.33
CA ALA A 12 1.04 10.06 6.08
C ALA A 12 2.52 10.30 5.78
N ALA A 13 2.83 11.22 4.85
CA ALA A 13 4.20 11.52 4.45
C ALA A 13 5.04 12.13 5.59
N ALA A 14 4.48 13.08 6.35
CA ALA A 14 5.19 13.68 7.48
C ALA A 14 5.43 12.66 8.60
N SER A 15 4.46 11.78 8.88
CA SER A 15 4.62 10.72 9.89
C SER A 15 5.68 9.71 9.46
N ALA A 16 5.66 9.28 8.20
CA ALA A 16 6.65 8.36 7.65
C ALA A 16 8.06 8.97 7.63
N LEU A 17 8.21 10.23 7.20
CA LEU A 17 9.50 10.92 7.18
C LEU A 17 10.07 11.12 8.58
N LYS A 18 9.23 11.47 9.56
CA LYS A 18 9.66 11.55 10.96
C LYS A 18 10.20 10.21 11.43
N TRP A 19 9.43 9.14 11.24
CA TRP A 19 9.82 7.81 11.71
C TRP A 19 11.07 7.28 10.99
N TRP A 20 11.23 7.59 9.71
CA TRP A 20 12.35 7.10 8.91
C TRP A 20 13.65 7.86 9.15
N LEU A 21 13.58 9.19 9.31
CA LEU A 21 14.78 10.03 9.40
C LEU A 21 15.22 10.32 10.84
N ASP A 22 14.30 10.29 11.81
CA ASP A 22 14.49 10.55 13.25
C ASP A 22 15.55 11.62 13.59
N PHE A 23 15.43 12.80 12.96
CA PHE A 23 16.37 13.89 13.22
C PHE A 23 16.24 14.42 14.66
N PRO A 24 17.38 14.67 15.35
CA PRO A 24 17.36 15.24 16.68
C PRO A 24 16.85 16.69 16.66
N ARG A 25 16.17 17.09 17.73
CA ARG A 25 15.65 18.45 17.89
C ARG A 25 16.71 19.45 18.33
N PRO A 26 16.48 20.77 18.18
CA PRO A 26 17.47 21.79 18.54
C PRO A 26 18.03 21.64 19.95
N HIS A 27 17.20 21.36 20.95
CA HIS A 27 17.68 21.15 22.32
C HIS A 27 18.58 19.91 22.49
N ALA A 28 18.35 18.84 21.72
CA ALA A 28 19.20 17.65 21.76
C ALA A 28 20.61 17.92 21.19
N VAL A 29 20.74 18.88 20.26
CA VAL A 29 22.01 19.21 19.59
C VAL A 29 22.73 20.38 20.27
N LEU A 30 21.98 21.41 20.65
CA LEU A 30 22.51 22.70 21.13
C LEU A 30 22.43 22.83 22.66
N GLY A 31 21.77 21.89 23.35
CA GLY A 31 21.66 21.88 24.81
C GLY A 31 21.08 23.17 25.37
N ALA A 32 21.72 23.70 26.42
CA ALA A 32 21.28 24.91 27.12
C ALA A 32 21.33 26.20 26.28
N ALA A 33 21.94 26.18 25.09
CA ALA A 33 21.95 27.33 24.18
C ALA A 33 20.57 27.61 23.55
N VAL A 34 19.62 26.66 23.65
CA VAL A 34 18.26 26.81 23.14
C VAL A 34 17.26 26.73 24.28
N HIS A 35 16.53 27.82 24.50
CA HIS A 35 15.41 27.83 25.44
C HIS A 35 14.19 27.16 24.80
N VAL A 36 13.69 26.10 25.43
CA VAL A 36 12.50 25.37 24.97
C VAL A 36 11.28 25.83 25.75
N ILE A 37 10.24 26.24 25.03
CA ILE A 37 8.96 26.60 25.63
C ILE A 37 8.07 25.34 25.64
N GLY A 38 7.94 24.71 26.80
CA GLY A 38 7.10 23.52 27.01
C GLY A 38 7.91 22.24 27.27
N ALA A 39 7.36 21.09 26.88
CA ALA A 39 8.01 19.80 27.07
C ALA A 39 9.23 19.64 26.15
N VAL A 40 10.34 19.18 26.72
CA VAL A 40 11.56 18.90 25.96
C VAL A 40 11.38 17.61 25.17
N GLU A 41 11.24 17.75 23.85
CA GLU A 41 11.24 16.64 22.90
C GLU A 41 12.65 16.54 22.27
N LEU A 42 13.20 15.33 22.16
CA LEU A 42 14.56 15.13 21.64
C LEU A 42 14.59 14.59 20.20
N HIS A 43 13.51 13.94 19.76
CA HIS A 43 13.44 13.16 18.52
C HIS A 43 12.43 13.74 17.51
N TYR A 44 12.45 13.23 16.27
CA TYR A 44 11.47 13.53 15.23
C TYR A 44 11.32 15.02 14.85
N SER A 45 12.45 15.72 14.66
CA SER A 45 12.48 17.14 14.29
C SER A 45 11.99 17.40 12.86
N LEU A 46 12.44 16.59 11.90
CA LEU A 46 12.19 16.80 10.47
C LEU A 46 11.03 15.93 9.95
N PRO A 47 10.04 16.48 9.20
CA PRO A 47 9.72 17.89 9.02
C PRO A 47 8.84 18.46 10.14
N SER A 48 8.75 19.80 10.21
CA SER A 48 7.84 20.45 11.16
C SER A 48 6.37 20.30 10.76
N GLY A 49 5.59 19.51 11.51
CA GLY A 49 4.17 19.29 11.23
C GLY A 49 3.33 20.57 11.21
N HIS A 50 3.57 21.49 12.14
CA HIS A 50 2.85 22.78 12.17
C HIS A 50 3.09 23.60 10.91
N ALA A 51 4.33 23.64 10.42
CA ALA A 51 4.66 24.28 9.15
C ALA A 51 3.98 23.58 7.96
N THR A 52 3.99 22.24 7.94
CA THR A 52 3.31 21.43 6.91
C THR A 52 1.81 21.74 6.81
N TYR A 53 1.11 21.75 7.94
CA TYR A 53 -0.34 22.02 7.96
C TYR A 53 -0.66 23.49 7.66
N ALA A 54 0.17 24.43 8.13
CA ALA A 54 0.00 25.84 7.79
C ALA A 54 0.14 26.09 6.28
N ALA A 55 1.12 25.45 5.63
CA ALA A 55 1.28 25.51 4.17
C ALA A 55 0.08 24.90 3.42
N LEU A 56 -0.50 23.79 3.93
CA LEU A 56 -1.72 23.22 3.36
C LEU A 56 -2.91 24.17 3.44
N VAL A 57 -3.13 24.81 4.60
CA VAL A 57 -4.20 25.79 4.79
C VAL A 57 -3.99 26.98 3.86
N ALA A 58 -2.77 27.51 3.80
CA ALA A 58 -2.42 28.61 2.90
C ALA A 58 -2.68 28.23 1.43
N ALA A 59 -2.25 27.05 0.99
CA ALA A 59 -2.44 26.58 -0.39
C ALA A 59 -3.92 26.32 -0.75
N ALA A 60 -4.73 25.90 0.23
CA ALA A 60 -6.16 25.68 0.05
C ALA A 60 -6.95 26.97 -0.10
N LEU A 61 -6.58 28.00 0.69
CA LEU A 61 -7.24 29.30 0.68
C LEU A 61 -6.69 30.26 -0.39
N TRP A 62 -5.48 30.01 -0.91
CA TRP A 62 -4.83 30.81 -1.95
C TRP A 62 -5.71 31.21 -3.15
N PRO A 63 -6.47 30.29 -3.78
CA PRO A 63 -7.32 30.65 -4.93
C PRO A 63 -8.57 31.44 -4.53
N LEU A 64 -8.95 31.45 -3.26
CA LEU A 64 -10.16 32.12 -2.77
C LEU A 64 -9.91 33.58 -2.38
N LEU A 65 -8.65 33.97 -2.23
CA LEU A 65 -8.27 35.29 -1.71
C LEU A 65 -7.63 36.18 -2.77
N ALA A 66 -7.97 37.47 -2.69
CA ALA A 66 -7.30 38.54 -3.41
C ALA A 66 -5.85 38.70 -2.92
N TRP A 67 -5.05 39.49 -3.64
CA TRP A 67 -3.61 39.66 -3.37
C TRP A 67 -3.29 40.07 -1.91
N ARG A 68 -4.12 40.91 -1.29
CA ARG A 68 -3.98 41.30 0.13
C ARG A 68 -4.15 40.10 1.08
N GLY A 69 -5.15 39.27 0.83
CA GLY A 69 -5.39 38.05 1.61
C GLY A 69 -4.29 37.00 1.42
N ARG A 70 -3.69 36.93 0.22
CA ARG A 70 -2.49 36.09 -0.02
C ARG A 70 -1.30 36.57 0.81
N GLY A 71 -1.12 37.88 0.94
CA GLY A 71 -0.16 38.47 1.86
C GLY A 71 -0.39 38.01 3.31
N CYS A 72 -1.63 38.05 3.78
CA CYS A 72 -1.98 37.54 5.12
C CYS A 72 -1.70 36.05 5.29
N LEU A 73 -1.93 35.22 4.27
CA LEU A 73 -1.62 33.78 4.32
C LEU A 73 -0.11 33.51 4.38
N LEU A 74 0.69 34.26 3.63
CA LEU A 74 2.15 34.16 3.70
C LEU A 74 2.66 34.59 5.08
N MET A 75 2.12 35.68 5.61
CA MET A 75 2.42 36.14 6.96
C MET A 75 2.01 35.10 8.01
N TYR A 76 0.83 34.50 7.89
CA TYR A 76 0.38 33.40 8.75
C TYR A 76 1.35 32.21 8.71
N ALA A 77 1.70 31.72 7.52
CA ALA A 77 2.62 30.58 7.38
C ALA A 77 4.00 30.92 7.97
N ALA A 78 4.51 32.13 7.72
CA ALA A 78 5.76 32.64 8.26
C ALA A 78 5.74 32.74 9.79
N LEU A 79 4.66 33.28 10.37
CA LEU A 79 4.49 33.38 11.83
C LEU A 79 4.42 31.99 12.49
N VAL A 80 3.71 31.04 11.87
CA VAL A 80 3.69 29.65 12.35
C VAL A 80 5.10 29.06 12.31
N GLY A 81 5.82 29.20 11.19
CA GLY A 81 7.21 28.73 11.11
C GLY A 81 8.11 29.38 12.16
N TRP A 82 8.02 30.71 12.31
CA TRP A 82 8.76 31.48 13.31
C TRP A 82 8.47 30.99 14.72
N SER A 83 7.20 30.77 15.08
CA SER A 83 6.82 30.28 16.41
C SER A 83 7.47 28.94 16.76
N ARG A 84 7.72 28.06 15.77
CA ARG A 84 8.37 26.76 16.00
C ARG A 84 9.86 26.89 16.25
N MET A 85 10.51 27.86 15.61
CA MET A 85 11.92 28.19 15.84
C MET A 85 12.11 28.93 17.16
N ALA A 86 11.27 29.94 17.42
CA ALA A 86 11.32 30.75 18.64
C ALA A 86 11.00 29.95 19.91
N ALA A 87 10.17 28.91 19.81
CA ALA A 87 9.93 27.98 20.92
C ALA A 87 11.06 26.95 21.13
N GLY A 88 12.12 26.99 20.32
CA GLY A 88 13.25 26.04 20.38
C GLY A 88 12.90 24.63 19.89
N MET A 89 11.75 24.44 19.24
CA MET A 89 11.21 23.12 18.92
C MET A 89 11.69 22.53 17.60
N HIS A 90 12.16 23.37 16.68
CA HIS A 90 12.57 22.99 15.32
C HIS A 90 13.67 23.89 14.78
N PHE A 91 14.54 23.34 13.93
CA PHE A 91 15.49 24.11 13.14
C PHE A 91 14.79 24.82 11.97
N PRO A 92 15.40 25.87 11.40
CA PRO A 92 14.89 26.51 10.18
C PRO A 92 14.68 25.53 9.02
N GLY A 93 15.59 24.54 8.88
CA GLY A 93 15.47 23.49 7.86
C GLY A 93 14.21 22.64 8.02
N ASP A 94 13.78 22.35 9.25
CA ASP A 94 12.58 21.55 9.51
C ASP A 94 11.30 22.28 9.08
N VAL A 95 11.28 23.60 9.26
CA VAL A 95 10.16 24.47 8.88
C VAL A 95 10.08 24.59 7.35
N LEU A 96 11.22 24.81 6.69
CA LEU A 96 11.29 24.87 5.22
C LEU A 96 10.86 23.54 4.59
N ALA A 97 11.34 22.41 5.13
CA ALA A 97 10.92 21.08 4.70
C ALA A 97 9.43 20.85 4.93
N GLY A 98 8.88 21.33 6.05
CA GLY A 98 7.44 21.27 6.33
C GLY A 98 6.61 22.04 5.31
N TRP A 99 6.95 23.30 5.03
CA TRP A 99 6.26 24.09 3.99
C TRP A 99 6.34 23.43 2.61
N GLY A 100 7.54 22.97 2.23
CA GLY A 100 7.77 22.27 0.96
C GLY A 100 6.90 21.01 0.83
N LEU A 101 6.84 20.21 1.90
CA LEU A 101 6.01 19.01 1.93
C LEU A 101 4.52 19.34 1.79
N GLY A 102 4.01 20.33 2.54
CA GLY A 102 2.60 20.72 2.48
C GLY A 102 2.17 21.24 1.11
N LEU A 103 3.02 22.05 0.47
CA LEU A 103 2.81 22.51 -0.91
C LEU A 103 2.86 21.35 -1.91
N GLY A 104 3.86 20.46 -1.78
CA GLY A 104 4.01 19.27 -2.61
C GLY A 104 2.79 18.35 -2.56
N CYS A 105 2.28 18.05 -1.36
CA CYS A 105 1.05 17.27 -1.19
C CYS A 105 -0.18 17.96 -1.80
N THR A 106 -0.23 19.30 -1.81
CA THR A 106 -1.30 20.04 -2.48
C THR A 106 -1.25 19.87 -3.99
N VAL A 107 -0.06 20.00 -4.60
CA VAL A 107 0.13 19.81 -6.05
C VAL A 107 -0.18 18.36 -6.44
N LEU A 108 0.35 17.40 -5.67
CA LEU A 108 0.13 15.98 -5.91
C LEU A 108 -1.36 15.60 -5.80
N SER A 109 -2.07 16.11 -4.79
CA SER A 109 -3.50 15.84 -4.65
C SER A 109 -4.32 16.40 -5.82
N ARG A 110 -3.97 17.58 -6.33
CA ARG A 110 -4.60 18.16 -7.53
C ARG A 110 -4.32 17.29 -8.74
N TRP A 111 -3.07 16.88 -8.95
CA TRP A 111 -2.70 16.00 -10.06
C TRP A 111 -3.43 14.65 -10.00
N LEU A 112 -3.47 14.01 -8.83
CA LEU A 112 -4.19 12.74 -8.63
C LEU A 112 -5.68 12.86 -8.89
N ILE A 113 -6.31 13.93 -8.39
CA ILE A 113 -7.75 14.15 -8.61
C ILE A 113 -8.03 14.48 -10.08
N SER A 114 -7.22 15.31 -10.73
CA SER A 114 -7.33 15.60 -12.16
C SER A 114 -7.12 14.36 -13.03
N PHE A 115 -6.18 13.50 -12.67
CA PHE A 115 -5.97 12.22 -13.32
C PHE A 115 -7.18 11.30 -13.14
N ALA A 116 -7.69 11.18 -11.90
CA ALA A 116 -8.85 10.36 -11.59
C ALA A 116 -10.13 10.86 -12.30
N THR A 117 -10.36 12.17 -12.37
CA THR A 117 -11.50 12.75 -13.08
C THR A 117 -11.38 12.57 -14.59
N ALA A 118 -10.19 12.74 -15.17
CA ALA A 118 -9.95 12.48 -16.59
C ALA A 118 -10.12 11.00 -16.95
N ALA A 119 -9.63 10.09 -16.09
CA ALA A 119 -9.80 8.66 -16.27
C ALA A 119 -11.26 8.21 -16.08
N ARG A 120 -12.02 8.86 -15.18
CA ARG A 120 -13.47 8.65 -15.02
C ARG A 120 -14.25 9.15 -16.23
N ALA A 121 -13.91 10.33 -16.77
CA ALA A 121 -14.56 10.91 -17.94
C ALA A 121 -14.34 10.09 -19.22
N LYS A 122 -13.18 9.42 -19.34
CA LYS A 122 -12.88 8.47 -20.42
C LYS A 122 -13.47 7.06 -20.20
N GLY A 123 -14.29 6.84 -19.16
CA GLY A 123 -14.91 5.55 -18.87
C GLY A 123 -13.95 4.45 -18.40
N LEU A 124 -12.68 4.77 -18.11
CA LEU A 124 -11.64 3.79 -17.78
C LEU A 124 -11.74 3.22 -16.36
N LEU A 125 -12.53 3.83 -15.46
CA LEU A 125 -12.53 3.50 -14.02
C LEU A 125 -13.91 3.16 -13.42
N ALA A 126 -15.03 3.52 -14.04
CA ALA A 126 -16.35 3.47 -13.37
C ALA A 126 -16.84 2.04 -13.00
N PRO A 127 -16.73 1.01 -13.87
CA PRO A 127 -17.11 -0.37 -13.50
C PRO A 127 -15.99 -1.15 -12.80
N ALA A 128 -14.73 -0.72 -12.92
CA ALA A 128 -13.54 -1.46 -12.48
C ALA A 128 -13.05 -1.09 -11.07
N LEU A 129 -13.35 0.12 -10.59
CA LEU A 129 -12.85 0.63 -9.31
C LEU A 129 -13.14 -0.25 -8.09
N PRO A 130 -14.36 -0.81 -7.88
CA PRO A 130 -14.60 -1.70 -6.75
C PRO A 130 -13.72 -2.96 -6.81
N TRP A 131 -13.44 -3.46 -8.02
CA TRP A 131 -12.62 -4.64 -8.26
C TRP A 131 -11.14 -4.39 -7.96
N TYR A 132 -10.61 -3.23 -8.34
CA TYR A 132 -9.28 -2.80 -7.89
C TYR A 132 -9.21 -2.64 -6.36
N GLY A 133 -10.31 -2.20 -5.72
CA GLY A 133 -10.42 -2.17 -4.27
C GLY A 133 -10.32 -3.55 -3.64
N VAL A 134 -10.99 -4.57 -4.20
CA VAL A 134 -10.87 -5.97 -3.76
C VAL A 134 -9.44 -6.48 -3.91
N ALA A 135 -8.80 -6.23 -5.06
CA ALA A 135 -7.40 -6.61 -5.28
C ALA A 135 -6.46 -5.94 -4.27
N ALA A 136 -6.63 -4.64 -4.03
CA ALA A 136 -5.83 -3.89 -3.06
C ALA A 136 -6.03 -4.39 -1.62
N ALA A 137 -7.26 -4.74 -1.25
CA ALA A 137 -7.56 -5.33 0.06
C ALA A 137 -6.88 -6.69 0.23
N ALA A 138 -6.87 -7.54 -0.79
CA ALA A 138 -6.16 -8.82 -0.77
C ALA A 138 -4.64 -8.65 -0.60
N VAL A 139 -4.02 -7.71 -1.33
CA VAL A 139 -2.59 -7.38 -1.16
C VAL A 139 -2.32 -6.87 0.26
N ALA A 140 -3.14 -5.95 0.76
CA ALA A 140 -2.95 -5.37 2.09
C ALA A 140 -3.08 -6.43 3.20
N ALA A 141 -4.06 -7.32 3.10
CA ALA A 141 -4.25 -8.42 4.05
C ALA A 141 -3.06 -9.39 4.03
N ASP A 142 -2.58 -9.77 2.84
CA ASP A 142 -1.42 -10.65 2.69
C ASP A 142 -0.15 -10.03 3.27
N GLN A 143 0.18 -8.78 2.89
CA GLN A 143 1.38 -8.11 3.41
C GLN A 143 1.31 -7.88 4.92
N ALA A 144 0.14 -7.57 5.47
CA ALA A 144 -0.04 -7.40 6.91
C ALA A 144 0.17 -8.73 7.66
N ALA A 145 -0.36 -9.84 7.13
CA ALA A 145 -0.17 -11.17 7.72
C ALA A 145 1.31 -11.58 7.69
N LYS A 146 1.97 -11.44 6.55
CA LYS A 146 3.40 -11.74 6.39
C LYS A 146 4.27 -10.93 7.34
N LEU A 147 4.03 -9.62 7.41
CA LEU A 147 4.76 -8.75 8.34
C LEU A 147 4.54 -9.13 9.81
N SER A 148 3.34 -9.59 10.15
CA SER A 148 3.04 -10.05 11.51
C SER A 148 3.82 -11.32 11.85
N ILE A 149 3.89 -12.27 10.91
CA ILE A 149 4.68 -13.51 11.04
C ILE A 149 6.17 -13.21 11.17
N GLU A 150 6.72 -12.36 10.31
CA GLU A 150 8.15 -11.97 10.35
C GLU A 150 8.56 -11.33 11.67
N ARG A 151 7.65 -10.59 12.32
CA ARG A 151 7.90 -9.93 13.60
C ARG A 151 7.69 -10.85 14.79
N ALA A 152 6.76 -11.80 14.70
CA ALA A 152 6.42 -12.70 15.79
C ALA A 152 7.34 -13.92 15.86
N PHE A 153 7.84 -14.40 14.71
CA PHE A 153 8.51 -15.67 14.61
C PHE A 153 9.89 -15.52 13.95
N VAL A 154 10.91 -16.14 14.57
CA VAL A 154 12.20 -16.35 13.92
C VAL A 154 12.05 -17.30 12.72
N TYR A 155 12.91 -17.17 11.72
CA TYR A 155 12.91 -18.07 10.56
C TYR A 155 12.96 -19.54 10.99
N GLY A 156 12.15 -20.38 10.34
CA GLY A 156 12.05 -21.81 10.62
C GLY A 156 11.25 -22.16 11.88
N LYS A 157 10.74 -21.17 12.62
CA LYS A 157 9.84 -21.43 13.75
C LYS A 157 8.51 -21.99 13.26
N GLN A 158 8.03 -23.00 13.96
CA GLN A 158 6.71 -23.60 13.82
C GLN A 158 5.99 -23.54 15.16
N VAL A 159 4.72 -23.17 15.13
CA VAL A 159 3.82 -23.12 16.29
C VAL A 159 2.56 -23.87 15.94
N GLU A 160 2.28 -24.94 16.68
CA GLU A 160 1.04 -25.69 16.55
C GLU A 160 -0.13 -24.87 17.09
N ILE A 161 -1.18 -24.72 16.27
CA ILE A 161 -2.42 -24.04 16.64
C ILE A 161 -3.53 -25.07 16.88
N THR A 162 -3.61 -26.08 16.03
CA THR A 162 -4.48 -27.25 16.19
C THR A 162 -3.75 -28.52 15.72
N PRO A 163 -4.28 -29.73 16.00
CA PRO A 163 -3.64 -30.99 15.58
C PRO A 163 -3.45 -31.18 14.07
N PHE A 164 -3.99 -30.29 13.24
CA PHE A 164 -3.91 -30.33 11.78
C PHE A 164 -3.43 -29.00 11.16
N PHE A 165 -3.11 -27.99 11.98
CA PHE A 165 -2.75 -26.66 11.50
C PHE A 165 -1.68 -26.00 12.37
N ASN A 166 -0.63 -25.54 11.71
CA ASN A 166 0.47 -24.79 12.29
C ASN A 166 0.58 -23.40 11.65
N LEU A 167 1.08 -22.45 12.45
CA LEU A 167 1.71 -21.26 11.93
C LEU A 167 3.21 -21.50 11.80
N VAL A 168 3.75 -21.21 10.63
CA VAL A 168 5.18 -21.37 10.32
C VAL A 168 5.78 -20.06 9.83
N HIS A 169 7.11 -19.96 9.84
CA HIS A 169 7.84 -18.91 9.14
C HIS A 169 8.82 -19.55 8.16
N VAL A 170 8.36 -19.75 6.92
CA VAL A 170 9.13 -20.38 5.84
C VAL A 170 9.32 -19.40 4.69
N LEU A 171 10.52 -19.39 4.10
CA LEU A 171 10.84 -18.58 2.94
C LEU A 171 10.87 -19.46 1.69
N ASN A 172 9.99 -19.18 0.75
CA ASN A 172 9.82 -19.96 -0.46
C ASN A 172 10.51 -19.27 -1.66
N PRO A 173 11.64 -19.82 -2.15
CA PRO A 173 12.30 -19.32 -3.36
C PRO A 173 11.55 -19.69 -4.65
N GLY A 174 10.52 -20.55 -4.57
CA GLY A 174 9.89 -21.22 -5.71
C GLY A 174 10.26 -22.70 -5.79
N ALA A 175 10.33 -23.39 -4.64
CA ALA A 175 10.94 -24.72 -4.51
C ALA A 175 10.25 -25.82 -5.33
N ALA A 176 8.99 -25.63 -5.74
CA ALA A 176 8.28 -26.53 -6.65
C ALA A 176 9.01 -26.70 -8.01
N PHE A 177 9.88 -25.76 -8.39
CA PHE A 177 10.71 -25.81 -9.60
C PHE A 177 12.20 -26.05 -9.29
N SER A 178 12.55 -26.44 -8.05
CA SER A 178 13.94 -26.76 -7.68
C SER A 178 14.50 -27.99 -8.40
N PHE A 179 13.69 -28.74 -9.16
CA PHE A 179 14.19 -29.79 -10.07
C PHE A 179 15.05 -29.24 -11.23
N LEU A 180 15.05 -27.91 -11.44
CA LEU A 180 15.91 -27.20 -12.42
C LEU A 180 17.06 -26.41 -11.73
N ALA A 181 17.37 -26.70 -10.46
CA ALA A 181 18.23 -25.88 -9.59
C ALA A 181 19.74 -25.94 -9.86
N GLY A 182 20.19 -26.17 -11.10
CA GLY A 182 21.61 -26.01 -11.46
C GLY A 182 22.10 -24.56 -11.35
N ALA A 183 21.19 -23.58 -11.33
CA ALA A 183 21.47 -22.18 -11.06
C ALA A 183 20.48 -21.66 -10.00
N SER A 184 20.99 -21.15 -8.88
CA SER A 184 20.18 -20.54 -7.84
C SER A 184 19.76 -19.12 -8.24
N GLY A 185 18.48 -18.76 -8.03
CA GLY A 185 18.01 -17.37 -8.09
C GLY A 185 17.28 -16.93 -9.35
N TRP A 186 17.29 -17.69 -10.45
CA TRP A 186 16.50 -17.35 -11.65
C TRP A 186 14.99 -17.41 -11.38
N GLN A 187 14.55 -18.29 -10.47
CA GLN A 187 13.15 -18.47 -10.10
C GLN A 187 12.52 -17.16 -9.64
N ARG A 188 13.28 -16.36 -8.86
CA ARG A 188 12.85 -15.04 -8.40
C ARG A 188 12.41 -14.16 -9.57
N TYR A 189 13.28 -13.98 -10.56
CA TYR A 189 13.01 -13.12 -11.71
C TYR A 189 11.93 -13.69 -12.62
N PHE A 190 11.89 -15.01 -12.79
CA PHE A 190 10.83 -15.69 -13.53
C PHE A 190 9.45 -15.42 -12.92
N PHE A 191 9.28 -15.62 -11.61
CA PHE A 191 7.99 -15.40 -10.94
C PHE A 191 7.61 -13.93 -10.83
N ILE A 192 8.57 -13.02 -10.68
CA ILE A 192 8.29 -11.58 -10.77
C ILE A 192 7.73 -11.25 -12.16
N THR A 193 8.42 -11.72 -13.21
CA THR A 193 8.03 -11.44 -14.60
C THR A 193 6.65 -12.02 -14.90
N LEU A 194 6.42 -13.28 -14.55
CA LEU A 194 5.13 -13.94 -14.73
C LEU A 194 4.01 -13.23 -13.96
N GLY A 195 4.24 -12.91 -12.69
CA GLY A 195 3.27 -12.21 -11.86
C GLY A 195 2.91 -10.83 -12.41
N LEU A 196 3.88 -10.07 -12.90
CA LEU A 196 3.65 -8.76 -13.54
C LEU A 196 2.89 -8.90 -14.87
N LEU A 197 3.23 -9.89 -15.70
CA LEU A 197 2.51 -10.14 -16.96
C LEU A 197 1.04 -10.50 -16.71
N VAL A 198 0.80 -11.40 -15.76
CA VAL A 198 -0.57 -11.77 -15.33
C VAL A 198 -1.30 -10.55 -14.76
N ALA A 199 -0.64 -9.75 -13.92
CA ALA A 199 -1.23 -8.54 -13.35
C ALA A 199 -1.63 -7.53 -14.44
N VAL A 200 -0.75 -7.26 -15.42
CA VAL A 200 -1.06 -6.36 -16.55
C VAL A 200 -2.24 -6.90 -17.36
N TRP A 201 -2.27 -8.20 -17.64
CA TRP A 201 -3.38 -8.82 -18.35
C TRP A 201 -4.69 -8.69 -17.57
N LEU A 202 -4.72 -9.00 -16.27
CA LEU A 202 -5.90 -8.87 -15.41
C LEU A 202 -6.40 -7.43 -15.28
N ILE A 203 -5.48 -6.46 -15.15
CA ILE A 203 -5.82 -5.03 -15.15
C ILE A 203 -6.50 -4.63 -16.48
N ARG A 204 -6.09 -5.23 -17.61
CA ARG A 204 -6.77 -4.99 -18.89
C ARG A 204 -8.14 -5.65 -18.94
N GLN A 205 -8.31 -6.86 -18.41
CA GLN A 205 -9.60 -7.53 -18.36
C GLN A 205 -10.60 -6.82 -17.45
N LEU A 206 -10.17 -6.38 -16.26
CA LEU A 206 -11.02 -5.68 -15.29
C LEU A 206 -11.59 -4.34 -15.78
N LYS A 207 -11.04 -3.78 -16.87
CA LYS A 207 -11.60 -2.59 -17.53
C LYS A 207 -12.88 -2.89 -18.32
N GLN A 208 -13.15 -4.16 -18.62
CA GLN A 208 -14.34 -4.59 -19.32
C GLN A 208 -15.52 -4.76 -18.35
N THR A 209 -16.74 -4.75 -18.88
CA THR A 209 -17.94 -5.05 -18.08
C THR A 209 -18.03 -6.56 -17.86
N LEU A 210 -17.58 -7.02 -16.70
CA LEU A 210 -17.54 -8.44 -16.35
C LEU A 210 -18.70 -8.82 -15.41
N PRO A 211 -19.22 -10.07 -15.50
CA PRO A 211 -20.06 -10.66 -14.47
C PRO A 211 -19.37 -10.63 -13.10
N ARG A 212 -20.14 -10.50 -12.01
CA ARG A 212 -19.59 -10.31 -10.66
C ARG A 212 -18.60 -11.40 -10.23
N PHE A 213 -18.92 -12.68 -10.43
CA PHE A 213 -18.03 -13.78 -10.06
C PHE A 213 -16.70 -13.75 -10.82
N GLU A 214 -16.73 -13.37 -12.10
CA GLU A 214 -15.53 -13.25 -12.92
C GLU A 214 -14.67 -12.07 -12.48
N ALA A 215 -15.30 -10.93 -12.20
CA ALA A 215 -14.62 -9.74 -11.71
C ALA A 215 -13.99 -9.97 -10.31
N VAL A 216 -14.69 -10.64 -9.40
CA VAL A 216 -14.13 -11.07 -8.10
C VAL A 216 -12.96 -12.02 -8.31
N GLY A 217 -13.11 -13.00 -9.20
CA GLY A 217 -12.05 -13.94 -9.55
C GLY A 217 -10.77 -13.25 -10.02
N TYR A 218 -10.89 -12.36 -11.00
CA TYR A 218 -9.76 -11.57 -11.49
C TYR A 218 -9.15 -10.65 -10.44
N SER A 219 -9.97 -10.05 -9.58
CA SER A 219 -9.49 -9.19 -8.50
C SER A 219 -8.65 -9.94 -7.48
N LEU A 220 -9.09 -11.12 -7.05
CA LEU A 220 -8.38 -11.95 -6.08
C LEU A 220 -7.08 -12.51 -6.65
N ILE A 221 -7.09 -12.98 -7.90
CA ILE A 221 -5.88 -13.44 -8.59
C ILE A 221 -4.89 -12.29 -8.75
N LEU A 222 -5.36 -11.10 -9.14
CA LEU A 222 -4.52 -9.91 -9.26
C LEU A 222 -3.89 -9.55 -7.91
N GLY A 223 -4.69 -9.53 -6.84
CA GLY A 223 -4.22 -9.21 -5.50
C GLY A 223 -3.19 -10.22 -4.98
N GLY A 224 -3.47 -11.52 -5.10
CA GLY A 224 -2.53 -12.55 -4.67
C GLY A 224 -1.25 -12.57 -5.50
N ALA A 225 -1.34 -12.41 -6.83
CA ALA A 225 -0.16 -12.32 -7.69
C ALA A 225 0.74 -11.13 -7.29
N LEU A 226 0.15 -9.95 -7.06
CA LEU A 226 0.90 -8.77 -6.66
C LEU A 226 1.51 -8.89 -5.25
N GLY A 227 0.83 -9.47 -4.26
CA GLY A 227 1.40 -9.71 -2.93
C GLY A 227 2.65 -10.60 -3.00
N ASN A 228 2.57 -11.68 -3.77
CA ASN A 228 3.70 -12.58 -4.01
C ASN A 228 4.84 -11.97 -4.85
N VAL A 229 4.54 -10.98 -5.72
CA VAL A 229 5.57 -10.19 -6.44
C VAL A 229 6.27 -9.21 -5.49
N VAL A 230 5.53 -8.54 -4.60
CA VAL A 230 6.07 -7.60 -3.62
C VAL A 230 7.11 -8.27 -2.73
N ASP A 231 6.81 -9.46 -2.20
CA ASP A 231 7.78 -10.25 -1.45
C ASP A 231 9.05 -10.56 -2.25
N ARG A 232 8.91 -11.03 -3.49
CA ARG A 232 10.07 -11.34 -4.32
C ARG A 232 10.91 -10.11 -4.67
N LEU A 233 10.29 -8.93 -4.76
CA LEU A 233 11.02 -7.68 -4.96
C LEU A 233 11.77 -7.26 -3.70
N LEU A 234 11.11 -7.29 -2.54
CA LEU A 234 11.64 -6.75 -1.28
C LEU A 234 12.55 -7.73 -0.53
N ARG A 235 12.15 -9.01 -0.47
CA ARG A 235 12.78 -10.07 0.33
C ARG A 235 13.54 -11.09 -0.53
N GLY A 236 13.25 -11.15 -1.82
CA GLY A 236 13.81 -12.13 -2.74
C GLY A 236 13.10 -13.49 -2.75
N GLN A 237 12.33 -13.78 -1.71
CA GLN A 237 11.55 -15.01 -1.51
C GLN A 237 10.17 -14.66 -0.95
N VAL A 238 9.21 -15.58 -1.07
CA VAL A 238 7.86 -15.41 -0.53
C VAL A 238 7.80 -15.91 0.90
N VAL A 239 7.12 -15.17 1.78
CA VAL A 239 6.88 -15.61 3.17
C VAL A 239 5.63 -16.50 3.21
N ASP A 240 5.82 -17.77 3.55
CA ASP A 240 4.75 -18.74 3.74
C ASP A 240 4.57 -19.04 5.22
N PHE A 241 3.32 -19.14 5.66
CA PHE A 241 2.99 -19.19 7.08
C PHE A 241 1.78 -20.03 7.49
N LEU A 242 1.00 -20.51 6.53
CA LEU A 242 -0.08 -21.45 6.76
C LEU A 242 0.42 -22.86 6.42
N ASP A 243 0.47 -23.74 7.41
CA ASP A 243 0.87 -25.13 7.25
C ASP A 243 -0.24 -26.05 7.76
N PHE A 244 -0.82 -26.83 6.85
CA PHE A 244 -1.85 -27.83 7.16
C PHE A 244 -1.26 -29.23 7.03
N HIS A 245 -1.57 -30.11 7.98
CA HIS A 245 -1.04 -31.46 7.98
C HIS A 245 -2.05 -32.49 8.48
N TRP A 246 -1.86 -33.73 8.03
CA TRP A 246 -2.64 -34.87 8.47
C TRP A 246 -1.75 -36.10 8.56
N GLN A 247 -1.74 -36.77 9.73
CA GLN A 247 -0.94 -37.98 9.98
C GLN A 247 0.55 -37.84 9.59
N GLY A 248 1.16 -36.70 9.89
CA GLY A 248 2.56 -36.42 9.58
C GLY A 248 2.86 -36.03 8.13
N MET A 249 1.86 -36.03 7.23
CA MET A 249 2.00 -35.45 5.90
C MET A 249 1.61 -33.98 5.92
N HIS A 250 2.52 -33.12 5.47
CA HIS A 250 2.30 -31.68 5.37
C HIS A 250 1.92 -31.30 3.95
N TRP A 251 0.86 -30.51 3.81
CA TRP A 251 0.63 -29.75 2.60
C TRP A 251 1.70 -28.65 2.48
N PRO A 252 2.21 -28.34 1.28
CA PRO A 252 3.20 -27.27 1.13
C PRO A 252 2.70 -25.97 1.76
N ALA A 253 3.51 -25.37 2.64
CA ALA A 253 3.14 -24.13 3.31
C ALA A 253 2.79 -23.04 2.29
N PHE A 254 1.79 -22.22 2.62
CA PHE A 254 1.26 -21.18 1.74
C PHE A 254 0.89 -19.91 2.53
N ASN A 255 0.41 -18.90 1.84
CA ASN A 255 0.03 -17.61 2.42
C ASN A 255 -1.35 -17.13 1.95
N LEU A 256 -1.77 -15.94 2.40
CA LEU A 256 -3.06 -15.37 2.02
C LEU A 256 -3.14 -14.97 0.55
N ALA A 257 -2.01 -14.61 -0.09
CA ALA A 257 -1.97 -14.41 -1.53
C ALA A 257 -2.30 -15.70 -2.31
N ASP A 258 -1.80 -16.85 -1.88
CA ASP A 258 -2.11 -18.14 -2.51
C ASP A 258 -3.58 -18.56 -2.28
N VAL A 259 -4.13 -18.26 -1.10
CA VAL A 259 -5.56 -18.42 -0.82
C VAL A 259 -6.40 -17.54 -1.75
N ALA A 260 -6.03 -16.28 -1.93
CA ALA A 260 -6.73 -15.36 -2.83
C ALA A 260 -6.68 -15.87 -4.27
N ILE A 261 -5.54 -16.33 -4.76
CA ILE A 261 -5.42 -16.94 -6.09
C ILE A 261 -6.34 -18.15 -6.21
N SER A 262 -6.33 -19.05 -5.22
CA SER A 262 -7.13 -20.28 -5.24
C SER A 262 -8.63 -20.01 -5.25
N ILE A 263 -9.11 -19.09 -4.39
CA ILE A 263 -10.51 -18.65 -4.39
C ILE A 263 -10.85 -17.99 -5.73
N GLY A 264 -9.96 -17.14 -6.24
CA GLY A 264 -10.18 -16.45 -7.50
C GLY A 264 -10.32 -17.41 -8.69
N VAL A 265 -9.47 -18.44 -8.76
CA VAL A 265 -9.61 -19.54 -9.72
C VAL A 265 -10.94 -20.28 -9.54
N GLY A 266 -11.33 -20.56 -8.29
CA GLY A 266 -12.63 -21.15 -7.98
C GLY A 266 -13.82 -20.33 -8.51
N CYS A 267 -13.75 -19.00 -8.40
CA CYS A 267 -14.77 -18.12 -8.98
C CYS A 267 -14.84 -18.23 -10.52
N LEU A 268 -13.70 -18.34 -11.20
CA LEU A 268 -13.65 -18.52 -12.65
C LEU A 268 -14.21 -19.88 -13.09
N ILE A 269 -13.90 -20.95 -12.34
CA ILE A 269 -14.45 -22.28 -12.60
C ILE A 269 -15.96 -22.28 -12.40
N ALA A 270 -16.46 -21.70 -11.30
CA ALA A 270 -17.89 -21.59 -11.04
C ALA A 270 -18.61 -20.84 -12.17
N ARG A 271 -18.00 -19.75 -12.66
CA ARG A 271 -18.53 -18.99 -13.80
C ARG A 271 -18.57 -19.82 -15.07
N PHE A 272 -17.51 -20.57 -15.36
CA PHE A 272 -17.45 -21.46 -16.52
C PHE A 272 -18.56 -22.52 -16.50
N LEU A 273 -18.79 -23.15 -15.33
CA LEU A 273 -19.86 -24.14 -15.15
C LEU A 273 -21.25 -23.53 -15.35
N GLU A 274 -21.48 -22.31 -14.87
CA GLU A 274 -22.75 -21.57 -15.04
C GLU A 274 -23.04 -21.29 -16.53
N ILE A 275 -22.03 -20.88 -17.31
CA ILE A 275 -22.16 -20.66 -18.75
C ILE A 275 -22.55 -21.96 -19.45
N ARG A 276 -21.90 -23.08 -19.08
CA ARG A 276 -22.16 -24.39 -19.68
C ARG A 276 -23.58 -24.89 -19.42
N ASP A 277 -24.10 -24.72 -18.21
CA ASP A 277 -25.47 -25.14 -17.86
C ASP A 277 -26.53 -24.35 -18.66
N LYS A 278 -26.36 -23.04 -18.78
CA LYS A 278 -27.23 -22.18 -19.60
C LYS A 278 -27.21 -22.59 -21.08
N GLY A 279 -26.04 -22.92 -21.62
CA GLY A 279 -25.89 -23.41 -22.99
C GLY A 279 -26.62 -24.74 -23.24
N ASN A 280 -26.52 -25.69 -22.31
CA ASN A 280 -27.21 -26.98 -22.41
C ASN A 280 -28.74 -26.85 -22.35
N LYS A 281 -29.25 -26.01 -21.45
CA LYS A 281 -30.70 -25.73 -21.36
C LYS A 281 -31.25 -25.06 -22.62
N GLY A 282 -30.51 -24.10 -23.19
CA GLY A 282 -30.91 -23.45 -24.44
C GLY A 282 -31.03 -24.43 -25.62
N ARG A 283 -30.14 -25.43 -25.68
CA ARG A 283 -30.14 -26.45 -26.75
C ARG A 283 -31.28 -27.47 -26.62
N LEU A 284 -31.71 -27.79 -25.39
CA LEU A 284 -32.83 -28.68 -25.11
C LEU A 284 -34.20 -28.04 -25.41
N LEU A 285 -34.29 -26.71 -25.40
CA LEU A 285 -35.52 -25.97 -25.70
C LEU A 285 -35.69 -25.65 -27.19
N SER A 286 -34.64 -25.87 -28.00
CA SER A 286 -34.60 -25.54 -29.42
C SER A 286 -34.61 -26.76 -30.36
N GLY A 287 -34.65 -27.98 -29.83
CA GLY A 287 -34.70 -29.24 -30.59
C GLY A 287 -35.95 -30.02 -30.24
#